data_AF-A0A8T4N2N3-F1
#
_entry.id   AF-A0A8T4N2N3-F1
#
_cell.length_a   1.000
_cell.length_b   1.000
_cell.length_c   1.000
_cell.angle_alpha   90.00
_cell.angle_beta   90.00
_cell.angle_gamma   90.00
#
_symmetry.space_group_name_H-M   'P 1'
#
loop_
_entity.id
_entity.type
_entity.pdbx_description
1 polymer ?
#
loop_
_entity_poly.entity_id
_entity_poly.type
_entity_poly.pdbx_seq_one_letter_code
_entity_poly.pdbx_strand_id
1 'polypeptide(L)'
;MVNWVFIGIILLAVVLFFKITSFRYEKWWTYSIGILFIFILFSFFNVVRTNDIDLYTFEGFVSGLKSYAYWVVNFGKTTATITGNVALFDWNMTNKTG
;
A
#
# COMPACT_ATOMS: atom_id res chain seq x y z
N MET A 1 8.40 19.13 -7.17
CA MET A 1 7.57 19.98 -6.27
C MET A 1 6.30 19.20 -5.94
N VAL A 2 5.90 19.09 -4.67
CA VAL A 2 4.69 18.32 -4.29
C VAL A 2 3.46 19.12 -4.74
N ASN A 3 2.63 18.54 -5.60
CA ASN A 3 1.46 19.24 -6.12
C ASN A 3 0.32 19.26 -5.08
N TRP A 4 -0.06 20.47 -4.64
CA TRP A 4 -1.11 20.71 -3.65
C TRP A 4 -2.49 20.20 -4.09
N VAL A 5 -2.75 20.14 -5.40
CA VAL A 5 -3.99 19.59 -5.97
C VAL A 5 -4.15 18.11 -5.64
N PHE A 6 -3.04 17.37 -5.60
CA PHE A 6 -3.04 15.94 -5.29
C PHE A 6 -3.27 15.66 -3.80
N ILE A 7 -2.70 16.47 -2.91
CA ILE A 7 -2.99 16.42 -1.47
C ILE A 7 -4.48 16.69 -1.22
N GLY A 8 -5.07 17.63 -1.96
CA GLY A 8 -6.50 17.93 -1.92
C GLY A 8 -7.35 16.70 -2.25
N ILE A 9 -7.02 15.95 -3.30
CA ILE A 9 -7.77 14.74 -3.69
C ILE A 9 -7.66 13.64 -2.62
N ILE A 10 -6.49 13.47 -1.99
CA ILE A 10 -6.29 12.49 -0.91
C ILE A 10 -7.12 12.84 0.32
N LEU A 11 -7.08 14.11 0.76
CA LEU A 11 -7.91 14.59 1.85
C LEU A 11 -9.40 14.43 1.52
N LEU A 12 -9.80 14.69 0.29
CA LEU A 12 -11.18 14.56 -0.16
C LEU A 12 -11.62 13.09 -0.20
N ALA A 13 -10.76 12.17 -0.63
CA ALA A 13 -11.04 10.73 -0.60
C ALA A 13 -11.16 10.19 0.84
N VAL A 14 -10.29 10.64 1.76
CA VAL A 14 -10.36 10.30 3.18
C VAL A 14 -11.62 10.87 3.83
N VAL A 15 -11.98 12.13 3.53
CA VAL A 15 -13.21 12.76 4.02
C VAL A 15 -14.45 12.07 3.46
N LEU A 16 -14.48 11.73 2.17
CA LEU A 16 -15.58 10.97 1.56
C LEU A 16 -15.70 9.58 2.18
N PHE A 17 -14.58 8.89 2.42
CA PHE A 17 -14.57 7.61 3.12
C PHE A 17 -15.17 7.74 4.52
N PHE A 18 -14.73 8.71 5.33
CA PHE A 18 -15.31 8.95 6.66
C PHE A 18 -16.79 9.34 6.61
N LYS A 19 -17.22 10.08 5.58
CA LYS A 19 -18.62 10.51 5.39
C LYS A 19 -19.53 9.36 4.97
N ILE A 20 -19.08 8.49 4.07
CA ILE A 20 -19.84 7.33 3.58
C ILE A 20 -19.97 6.26 4.67
N THR A 21 -18.91 6.07 5.47
CA THR A 21 -18.90 5.02 6.50
C THR A 21 -19.69 5.38 7.76
N SER A 22 -20.53 6.44 7.71
CA SER A 22 -21.44 6.96 8.74
C SER A 22 -21.18 6.35 10.10
N PHE A 23 -20.22 6.92 10.80
CA PHE A 23 -19.67 6.39 12.02
C PHE A 23 -20.73 5.97 13.06
N ARG A 24 -21.00 4.68 13.10
CA ARG A 24 -21.41 3.99 14.32
C ARG A 24 -20.14 3.35 14.87
N TYR A 25 -19.33 4.20 15.50
CA TYR A 25 -18.04 3.87 16.11
C TYR A 25 -18.20 2.70 17.08
N GLU A 26 -17.49 1.59 16.85
CA GLU A 26 -17.13 0.60 17.88
C GLU A 26 -16.31 -0.58 17.30
N LYS A 27 -16.32 -0.77 15.97
CA LYS A 27 -15.60 -1.88 15.35
C LYS A 27 -14.20 -1.44 14.93
N TRP A 28 -13.19 -1.98 15.63
CA TRP A 28 -11.76 -1.84 15.34
C TRP A 28 -11.41 -2.04 13.86
N TRP A 29 -12.18 -2.87 13.16
CA TRP A 29 -12.09 -3.12 11.72
C TRP A 29 -12.12 -1.86 10.85
N THR A 30 -12.87 -0.83 11.23
CA THR A 30 -12.96 0.43 10.46
C THR A 30 -11.63 1.18 10.45
N TYR A 31 -10.89 1.17 11.56
CA TYR A 31 -9.56 1.77 11.63
C TYR A 31 -8.55 1.01 10.76
N SER A 32 -8.62 -0.33 10.76
CA SER A 32 -7.78 -1.16 9.89
C SER A 32 -8.01 -0.85 8.41
N ILE A 33 -9.27 -0.67 7.98
CA ILE A 33 -9.58 -0.27 6.60
C ILE A 33 -9.03 1.13 6.29
N GLY A 34 -9.20 2.09 7.19
CA GLY A 34 -8.67 3.45 7.00
C GLY A 34 -7.16 3.46 6.82
N ILE A 35 -6.44 2.71 7.66
CA ILE A 35 -4.98 2.53 7.55
C ILE A 35 -4.62 1.84 6.23
N LEU A 36 -5.38 0.82 5.83
CA LEU A 36 -5.16 0.11 4.57
C LEU A 36 -5.32 1.05 3.36
N PHE A 37 -6.31 1.93 3.36
CA PHE A 37 -6.48 2.95 2.32
C PHE A 37 -5.30 3.91 2.25
N ILE A 38 -4.85 4.42 3.40
CA ILE A 38 -3.69 5.31 3.48
C ILE A 38 -2.45 4.58 2.95
N PHE A 39 -2.25 3.32 3.33
CA PHE A 39 -1.14 2.50 2.86
C PHE A 39 -1.17 2.29 1.35
N ILE A 40 -2.33 1.92 0.78
CA ILE A 40 -2.50 1.72 -0.67
C ILE A 40 -2.22 3.02 -1.43
N LEU A 41 -2.76 4.14 -0.97
CA LEU A 41 -2.52 5.43 -1.61
C LEU A 41 -1.04 5.81 -1.57
N PHE A 42 -0.43 5.74 -0.38
CA PHE A 42 0.97 6.12 -0.21
C PHE A 42 1.91 5.23 -1.03
N SER A 43 1.69 3.92 -1.02
CA SER A 43 2.47 2.97 -1.81
C SER A 43 2.28 3.17 -3.32
N PHE A 44 1.05 3.40 -3.80
CA PHE A 44 0.78 3.74 -5.20
C PHE A 44 1.56 4.99 -5.64
N PHE A 45 1.50 6.06 -4.86
CA PHE A 45 2.25 7.30 -5.17
C PHE A 45 3.75 7.09 -5.16
N ASN A 46 4.25 6.30 -4.22
CA ASN A 46 5.67 5.97 -4.18
C ASN A 46 6.08 5.24 -5.47
N VAL A 47 5.31 4.25 -5.92
CA VAL A 47 5.58 3.52 -7.17
C VAL A 47 5.52 4.44 -8.38
N VAL A 48 4.47 5.25 -8.53
CA VAL A 48 4.33 6.21 -9.64
C VAL A 48 5.52 7.16 -9.68
N ARG A 49 5.91 7.71 -8.53
CA ARG A 49 7.03 8.64 -8.42
C ARG A 49 8.37 7.97 -8.73
N THR A 50 8.57 6.73 -8.30
CA THR A 50 9.82 5.99 -8.52
C THR A 50 9.99 5.59 -10.00
N ASN A 51 8.89 5.49 -10.74
CA ASN A 51 8.88 5.18 -12.17
C ASN A 51 8.69 6.42 -13.06
N ASP A 52 8.75 7.64 -12.49
CA ASP A 52 8.56 8.92 -13.19
C ASP A 52 7.31 8.97 -14.09
N ILE A 53 6.21 8.37 -13.62
CA ILE A 53 4.98 8.24 -14.39
C ILE A 53 4.12 9.51 -14.27
N ASP A 54 3.75 10.07 -15.42
CA ASP A 54 2.86 11.24 -15.49
C ASP A 54 1.37 10.85 -15.41
N LEU A 55 0.75 11.07 -14.25
CA LEU A 55 -0.67 10.76 -14.01
C LEU A 55 -1.66 11.73 -14.68
N TYR A 56 -1.22 12.83 -15.29
CA TYR A 56 -2.14 13.76 -15.98
C TYR A 56 -2.62 13.25 -17.33
N THR A 57 -1.96 12.21 -17.85
CA THR A 57 -2.35 11.55 -19.10
C THR A 57 -3.07 10.24 -18.82
N PHE A 58 -4.04 9.89 -19.67
CA PHE A 58 -4.73 8.61 -19.56
C PHE A 58 -3.76 7.42 -19.68
N GLU A 59 -2.78 7.54 -20.58
CA GLU A 59 -1.71 6.54 -20.75
C GLU A 59 -0.86 6.38 -19.49
N GLY A 60 -0.45 7.49 -18.86
CA GLY A 60 0.31 7.45 -17.63
C GLY A 60 -0.50 6.95 -16.43
N PHE A 61 -1.81 7.20 -16.37
CA PHE A 61 -2.68 6.57 -15.38
C PHE A 61 -2.72 5.03 -15.53
N VAL A 62 -2.92 4.53 -16.76
CA VAL A 62 -2.92 3.09 -17.05
C VAL A 62 -1.55 2.47 -16.77
N SER A 63 -0.47 3.17 -17.15
CA SER A 63 0.91 2.76 -16.86
C SER A 63 1.16 2.70 -15.35
N GLY A 64 0.71 3.70 -14.60
CA GLY A 64 0.83 3.77 -13.14
C GLY A 64 0.12 2.60 -12.45
N LEU A 65 -1.09 2.26 -12.90
CA LEU A 65 -1.82 1.09 -12.39
C LEU A 65 -1.09 -0.23 -12.68
N LYS A 66 -0.55 -0.41 -13.89
CA LYS A 66 0.23 -1.61 -14.25
C LYS A 66 1.49 -1.74 -13.40
N SER A 67 2.22 -0.65 -13.24
CA SER A 67 3.43 -0.59 -12.41
C SER A 67 3.13 -0.87 -10.94
N TYR A 68 2.01 -0.36 -10.43
CA TYR A 68 1.56 -0.67 -9.07
C TYR A 68 1.17 -2.14 -8.91
N ALA A 69 0.42 -2.72 -9.86
CA ALA A 69 0.08 -4.14 -9.82
C ALA A 69 1.33 -5.03 -9.82
N TYR A 70 2.33 -4.70 -10.64
CA TYR A 70 3.62 -5.39 -10.65
C TYR A 70 4.36 -5.26 -9.32
N TRP A 71 4.37 -4.05 -8.75
CA TRP A 71 4.96 -3.81 -7.43
C TRP A 71 4.27 -4.63 -6.33
N VAL A 72 2.94 -4.72 -6.32
CA VAL A 72 2.18 -5.52 -5.34
C VAL A 72 2.53 -7.00 -5.44
N VAL A 73 2.64 -7.55 -6.66
CA VAL A 73 3.04 -8.95 -6.87
C VAL A 73 4.46 -9.19 -6.34
N ASN A 74 5.40 -8.29 -6.63
CA ASN A 74 6.77 -8.41 -6.14
C ASN A 74 6.85 -8.24 -4.62
N PHE A 75 6.10 -7.31 -4.04
CA PHE A 75 5.99 -7.13 -2.60
C PHE A 75 5.54 -8.44 -1.93
N GLY A 76 4.48 -9.08 -2.42
CA GLY A 76 4.01 -10.37 -1.91
C GLY A 76 5.08 -11.48 -1.98
N LYS A 77 5.82 -11.57 -3.10
CA LYS A 77 6.92 -12.54 -3.26
C LYS A 77 8.04 -12.28 -2.25
N THR A 78 8.50 -11.03 -2.14
CA THR A 78 9.57 -10.65 -1.21
C THR A 78 9.16 -10.90 0.24
N THR A 79 7.95 -10.54 0.63
CA THR A 79 7.44 -10.83 1.98
C THR A 79 7.39 -12.33 2.24
N ALA A 80 6.91 -13.14 1.31
CA ALA A 80 6.90 -14.60 1.45
C ALA A 80 8.32 -15.17 1.61
N THR A 81 9.28 -14.69 0.82
CA THR A 81 10.69 -15.09 0.95
C THR A 81 11.29 -14.69 2.29
N ILE A 82 11.04 -13.47 2.78
CA ILE A 82 11.52 -13.01 4.09
C ILE A 82 10.94 -13.88 5.20
N THR A 83 9.62 -14.10 5.19
CA THR A 83 8.96 -14.96 6.19
C THR A 83 9.49 -16.39 6.15
N GLY A 84 9.71 -16.95 4.96
CA GLY A 84 10.30 -18.28 4.78
C GLY A 84 11.74 -18.36 5.33
N ASN A 85 12.57 -17.35 5.06
CA ASN A 85 13.93 -17.28 5.57
C ASN A 85 13.98 -17.16 7.09
N VAL A 86 13.07 -16.38 7.69
CA VAL A 86 12.96 -16.26 9.15
C VAL A 86 12.53 -17.59 9.77
N ALA A 87 11.56 -18.29 9.18
CA ALA A 87 11.13 -19.60 9.65
C ALA A 87 12.26 -20.65 9.57
N LEU A 88 13.02 -20.65 8.47
CA LEU A 88 14.19 -21.54 8.31
C LEU A 88 15.32 -21.20 9.28
N PHE A 89 15.51 -19.92 9.58
CA PHE A 89 16.50 -19.47 10.57
C PHE A 89 16.15 -19.99 11.98
N ASP A 90 14.89 -19.87 12.38
CA ASP A 90 14.39 -20.37 13.67
C ASP A 90 14.53 -21.90 13.78
N TRP A 91 14.17 -22.63 12.72
CA TRP A 91 14.31 -24.09 12.65
C TRP A 91 15.78 -24.55 12.76
N ASN A 92 16.68 -23.87 12.03
CA ASN A 92 18.11 -24.20 12.06
C ASN A 92 18.79 -23.86 13.38
N MET A 93 18.31 -22.84 14.09
CA MET A 93 18.79 -22.53 15.45
C MET A 93 18.33 -23.59 16.45
N THR A 94 17.06 -24.00 16.39
CA THR A 94 16.49 -25.04 17.25
C THR A 94 17.21 -26.38 17.11
N ASN A 95 17.55 -26.78 15.88
CA ASN A 95 18.26 -28.04 15.61
C ASN A 95 19.74 -28.04 16.02
N LYS A 96 20.36 -26.88 16.28
CA LYS A 96 21.77 -26.78 16.70
C LYS A 96 21.96 -26.76 18.21
N THR A 97 20.87 -26.56 18.96
CA THR A 97 20.86 -26.51 20.43
C THR A 97 20.30 -27.78 21.09
N GLY A 98 19.99 -28.82 20.31
CA GLY A 98 19.57 -30.15 20.77
C GLY A 98 20.67 -31.18 20.65
#